data_AF-A0A1J4N317-F1
#
_entry.id   AF-A0A1J4N317-F1
#
_cell.length_a   1.000
_cell.length_b   1.000
_cell.length_c   1.000
_cell.angle_alpha   90.00
_cell.angle_beta   90.00
_cell.angle_gamma   90.00
#
_symmetry.space_group_name_H-M   'P 1'
#
loop_
_entity.id
_entity.type
_entity.pdbx_description
1 polymer ?
#
loop_
_entity_poly.entity_id
_entity_poly.type
_entity_poly.pdbx_seq_one_letter_code
_entity_poly.pdbx_strand_id
1 'polypeptide(L)'
;MVILILGVLAGVVVFSVRGINDRGAVAACKTEIRTVETAVEAFYARTNGYPNAMTDLTAGANQFLHSAPEYVALAPANDGTLVLTAAAPAGCPAP
;
A
#
# COMPACT_ATOMS: atom_id res chain seq x y z
N MET A 1 7.67 5.24 44.05
CA MET A 1 8.02 3.90 43.50
C MET A 1 7.33 3.54 42.17
N VAL A 2 6.23 4.19 41.80
CA VAL A 2 5.50 3.93 40.53
C VAL A 2 6.25 4.23 39.23
N ILE A 3 7.22 5.14 39.27
CA ILE A 3 8.09 5.49 38.14
C ILE A 3 8.90 4.27 37.65
N LEU A 4 9.32 3.38 38.55
CA LEU A 4 10.16 2.23 38.21
C LEU A 4 9.38 1.17 37.42
N ILE A 5 8.16 0.86 37.87
CA ILE A 5 7.33 -0.16 37.21
C ILE A 5 6.85 0.32 35.85
N LEU A 6 6.52 1.62 35.72
CA LEU A 6 6.15 2.20 34.44
C LEU A 6 7.33 2.23 33.46
N GLY A 7 8.56 2.45 33.93
CA GLY A 7 9.75 2.46 33.10
C GLY A 7 10.05 1.10 32.44
N VAL A 8 9.95 0.00 33.21
CA VAL A 8 10.18 -1.36 32.68
C VAL A 8 9.06 -1.78 31.72
N LEU A 9 7.80 -1.50 32.08
CA LEU A 9 6.65 -1.82 31.23
C LEU A 9 6.67 -1.03 29.92
N ALA A 10 7.10 0.24 29.94
CA ALA A 10 7.23 1.05 28.73
C ALA A 10 8.31 0.49 27.78
N GLY A 11 9.44 0.01 28.31
CA GLY A 11 10.51 -0.55 27.50
C GLY A 11 10.09 -1.73 26.64
N VAL A 12 9.39 -2.72 27.22
CA VAL A 12 8.99 -3.95 26.52
C VAL A 12 7.94 -3.71 25.43
N VAL A 13 7.04 -2.75 25.63
CA VAL A 13 5.99 -2.41 24.65
C VAL A 13 6.59 -1.76 23.41
N VAL A 14 7.60 -0.89 23.54
CA VAL A 14 8.21 -0.20 22.38
C VAL A 14 8.89 -1.21 21.45
N PHE A 15 9.58 -2.22 21.98
CA PHE A 15 10.15 -3.29 21.14
C PHE A 15 9.06 -4.12 20.45
N SER A 16 7.98 -4.42 21.17
CA SER A 16 6.85 -5.18 20.61
C SER A 16 6.13 -4.40 19.50
N VAL A 17 5.89 -3.10 19.69
CA VAL A 17 5.24 -2.22 18.70
C VAL A 17 6.14 -1.99 17.48
N ARG A 18 7.45 -1.81 17.66
CA ARG A 18 8.39 -1.68 16.53
C ARG A 18 8.41 -2.93 15.65
N GLY A 19 8.42 -4.12 16.23
CA GLY A 19 8.39 -5.38 15.48
C GLY A 19 7.03 -5.66 14.80
N ILE A 20 5.92 -5.26 15.43
CA ILE A 20 4.57 -5.39 14.84
C ILE A 20 4.37 -4.37 13.72
N ASN A 21 4.85 -3.14 13.87
CA ASN A 21 4.73 -2.11 12.83
C ASN A 21 5.49 -2.49 11.55
N ASP A 22 6.68 -3.07 11.66
CA ASP A 22 7.45 -3.55 10.52
C ASP A 22 6.68 -4.63 9.73
N ARG A 23 6.14 -5.64 10.43
CA ARG A 23 5.27 -6.67 9.83
C ARG A 23 3.96 -6.08 9.29
N GLY A 24 3.42 -5.07 9.96
CA GLY A 24 2.22 -4.35 9.55
C GLY A 24 2.40 -3.61 8.23
N ALA A 25 3.55 -2.96 8.04
CA ALA A 25 3.91 -2.28 6.79
C ALA A 25 4.04 -3.28 5.63
N VAL A 26 4.71 -4.43 5.84
CA VAL A 26 4.83 -5.48 4.82
C VAL A 26 3.46 -6.08 4.45
N ALA A 27 2.60 -6.34 5.44
CA ALA A 27 1.26 -6.86 5.20
C ALA A 27 0.33 -5.84 4.51
N ALA A 28 0.45 -4.56 4.87
CA ALA A 28 -0.27 -3.46 4.23
C ALA A 28 0.11 -3.38 2.75
N CYS A 29 1.40 -3.44 2.44
CA CYS A 29 1.88 -3.39 1.06
C CYS A 29 1.38 -4.55 0.19
N LYS A 30 1.41 -5.79 0.69
CA LYS A 30 0.85 -6.94 -0.04
C LYS A 30 -0.65 -6.78 -0.28
N THR A 31 -1.35 -6.17 0.68
CA THR A 31 -2.78 -5.89 0.55
C THR A 31 -3.01 -4.82 -0.51
N GLU A 32 -2.24 -3.74 -0.49
CA GLU A 32 -2.33 -2.67 -1.49
C GLU A 32 -2.07 -3.17 -2.91
N ILE A 33 -1.07 -4.02 -3.14
CA ILE A 33 -0.83 -4.64 -4.45
C ILE A 33 -2.10 -5.33 -4.97
N ARG A 34 -2.73 -6.17 -4.14
CA ARG A 34 -3.96 -6.87 -4.54
C ARG A 34 -5.13 -5.92 -4.71
N THR A 35 -5.27 -4.93 -3.85
CA THR A 35 -6.30 -3.89 -3.98
C THR A 35 -6.15 -3.15 -5.30
N VAL A 36 -4.93 -2.77 -5.66
CA VAL A 36 -4.62 -2.11 -6.93
C VAL A 36 -4.88 -3.04 -8.12
N GLU A 37 -4.46 -4.30 -8.09
CA GLU A 37 -4.77 -5.29 -9.13
C GLU A 37 -6.29 -5.41 -9.34
N THR A 38 -7.05 -5.58 -8.26
CA THR A 38 -8.52 -5.66 -8.34
C THR A 38 -9.15 -4.35 -8.86
N ALA A 39 -8.58 -3.20 -8.51
CA ALA A 39 -9.07 -1.90 -8.97
C ALA A 39 -8.75 -1.67 -10.46
N VAL A 40 -7.59 -2.11 -10.94
CA VAL A 40 -7.21 -2.11 -12.35
C VAL A 40 -8.13 -3.03 -13.16
N GLU A 41 -8.39 -4.24 -12.67
CA GLU A 41 -9.32 -5.18 -13.30
C GLU A 41 -10.75 -4.61 -13.35
N ALA A 42 -11.20 -3.97 -12.27
CA ALA A 42 -12.49 -3.29 -12.23
C ALA A 42 -12.56 -2.11 -13.22
N PHE A 43 -11.47 -1.36 -13.37
CA PHE A 43 -11.36 -0.30 -14.36
C PHE A 43 -11.41 -0.84 -15.79
N TYR A 44 -10.68 -1.92 -16.07
CA TYR A 44 -10.70 -2.59 -17.37
C TYR A 44 -12.10 -3.10 -17.71
N ALA A 45 -12.82 -3.69 -16.74
CA ALA A 45 -14.18 -4.18 -16.94
C ALA A 45 -15.20 -3.07 -17.26
N ARG A 46 -14.98 -1.83 -16.81
CA ARG A 46 -15.89 -0.69 -17.07
C ARG A 46 -15.52 0.14 -18.29
N THR A 47 -14.24 0.40 -18.47
CA THR A 47 -13.74 1.34 -19.49
C THR A 47 -13.21 0.60 -20.72
N ASN A 48 -13.16 -0.74 -20.67
CA ASN A 48 -12.65 -1.60 -21.73
C ASN A 48 -11.21 -1.24 -22.16
N GLY A 49 -10.42 -0.75 -21.19
CA GLY A 49 -9.07 -0.25 -21.38
C GLY A 49 -8.35 -0.13 -20.03
N TYR A 50 -7.01 -0.15 -20.06
CA TYR A 50 -6.19 -0.04 -18.85
C TYR A 50 -6.01 1.44 -18.44
N PRO A 51 -5.98 1.73 -17.14
CA PRO A 51 -5.71 3.08 -16.65
C PRO A 51 -4.24 3.45 -16.91
N ASN A 52 -3.97 4.70 -17.32
CA ASN A 52 -2.59 5.15 -17.62
C ASN A 52 -1.89 5.77 -16.41
N ALA A 53 -2.66 6.21 -15.41
CA ALA A 53 -2.15 6.84 -14.20
C ALA A 53 -3.00 6.46 -12.98
N MET A 54 -2.39 6.54 -11.79
CA MET A 54 -3.13 6.38 -10.52
C MET A 54 -4.29 7.35 -10.36
N THR A 55 -4.20 8.53 -10.99
CA THR A 55 -5.27 9.50 -11.01
C THR A 55 -6.54 8.97 -11.67
N ASP A 56 -6.45 8.03 -12.60
CA ASP A 56 -7.61 7.44 -13.29
C ASP A 56 -8.41 6.47 -12.40
N LEU A 57 -7.78 5.92 -11.36
CA LEU A 57 -8.43 5.04 -10.38
C LEU A 57 -8.82 5.75 -9.09
N THR A 58 -8.25 6.93 -8.84
CA THR A 58 -8.47 7.70 -7.60
C THR A 58 -9.35 8.94 -7.81
N ALA A 59 -9.58 9.36 -9.06
CA ALA A 59 -10.40 10.52 -9.41
C ALA A 59 -11.37 10.23 -10.57
N GLY A 60 -12.53 10.92 -10.56
CA GLY A 60 -13.54 10.84 -11.63
C GLY A 60 -14.62 9.78 -11.42
N ALA A 61 -15.36 9.43 -12.48
CA ALA A 61 -16.47 8.46 -12.44
C ALA A 61 -16.02 7.00 -12.18
N ASN A 62 -14.71 6.75 -12.19
CA ASN A 62 -14.04 5.46 -12.09
C ASN A 62 -13.18 5.37 -10.82
N GLN A 63 -13.64 5.95 -9.71
CA GLN A 63 -12.97 5.89 -8.41
C GLN A 63 -13.06 4.47 -7.82
N PHE A 64 -12.17 3.58 -8.25
CA PHE A 64 -12.04 2.22 -7.73
C PHE A 64 -11.12 2.14 -6.51
N LEU A 65 -10.29 3.16 -6.29
CA LEU A 65 -9.50 3.33 -5.07
C LEU A 65 -10.05 4.49 -4.22
N HIS A 66 -10.23 4.24 -2.91
CA HIS A 66 -10.70 5.25 -1.96
C HIS A 66 -9.61 6.28 -1.61
N SER A 67 -8.34 5.86 -1.66
CA SER A 67 -7.17 6.72 -1.47
C SER A 67 -6.05 6.24 -2.40
N ALA A 68 -5.14 7.15 -2.77
CA ALA A 68 -3.91 6.75 -3.45
C ALA A 68 -3.13 5.79 -2.52
N PRO A 69 -2.59 4.67 -3.02
CA PRO A 69 -1.81 3.76 -2.19
C PRO A 69 -0.54 4.48 -1.71
N GLU A 70 -0.18 4.28 -0.44
CA GLU A 70 1.01 4.91 0.14
C GLU A 70 2.26 4.06 -0.14
N TYR A 71 2.09 2.74 -0.30
CA TYR A 71 3.18 1.77 -0.48
C TYR A 71 3.35 1.30 -1.93
N VAL A 72 2.41 1.64 -2.83
CA VAL A 72 2.42 1.21 -4.24
C VAL A 72 2.13 2.38 -5.17
N ALA A 73 2.98 2.59 -6.16
CA ALA A 73 2.78 3.55 -7.24
C ALA A 73 2.64 2.83 -8.58
N LEU A 74 1.74 3.32 -9.45
CA LEU A 74 1.64 2.83 -10.83
C LEU A 74 2.46 3.72 -11.73
N ALA A 75 3.43 3.11 -12.39
CA ALA A 75 4.11 3.70 -13.51
C ALA A 75 3.51 3.11 -14.80
N PRO A 76 3.08 3.95 -15.76
CA PRO A 76 2.76 3.45 -17.09
C PRO A 76 4.03 2.85 -17.69
N ALA A 77 4.03 1.55 -18.02
CA ALA A 77 5.04 1.03 -18.92
C ALA A 77 4.62 1.38 -20.35
N ASN A 78 5.59 1.75 -21.17
CA ASN A 78 5.39 2.18 -22.56
C ASN A 78 4.86 1.07 -23.50
N ASP A 79 4.43 -0.08 -22.96
CA ASP A 79 4.03 -1.30 -23.68
C ASP A 79 2.58 -1.73 -23.33
N GLY A 80 1.74 -0.79 -22.86
CA GLY A 80 0.36 -1.08 -22.47
C GLY A 80 0.22 -1.97 -21.22
N THR A 81 1.32 -2.20 -20.50
CA THR A 81 1.36 -2.96 -19.25
C THR A 81 1.51 -2.01 -18.07
N LEU A 82 0.94 -2.39 -16.92
CA LEU A 82 1.05 -1.62 -15.69
C LEU A 82 2.16 -2.19 -14.84
N VAL A 83 3.12 -1.33 -14.44
CA VAL A 83 4.19 -1.73 -13.52
C VAL A 83 3.87 -1.14 -12.16
N LEU A 84 3.61 -2.05 -11.22
CA LEU A 84 3.43 -1.74 -9.80
C LEU A 84 4.82 -1.54 -9.20
N THR A 85 5.17 -0.30 -8.90
CA THR A 85 6.43 0.04 -8.24
C THR A 85 6.18 0.24 -6.74
N ALA A 86 7.01 -0.36 -5.89
CA ALA A 86 6.95 -0.13 -4.45
C ALA A 86 7.42 1.30 -4.11
N ALA A 87 6.62 2.03 -3.33
CA ALA A 87 6.97 3.33 -2.76
C ALA A 87 7.17 3.20 -1.23
N ALA A 88 8.06 4.05 -0.67
CA ALA A 88 8.60 3.96 0.69
C ALA A 88 7.56 4.15 1.83
N PRO A 89 7.83 3.65 3.07
CA PRO A 89 9.11 3.15 3.57
C PRO A 89 9.17 1.63 3.76
N ALA A 90 10.17 1.04 3.08
CA ALA A 90 10.87 -0.21 3.39
C ALA A 90 10.05 -1.50 3.49
N GLY A 91 10.24 -2.37 2.49
CA GLY A 91 10.07 -3.82 2.68
C GLY A 91 9.18 -4.53 1.68
N CYS A 92 8.54 -3.83 0.74
CA CYS A 92 7.80 -4.50 -0.32
C CYS A 92 8.77 -5.11 -1.33
N PRO A 93 8.85 -6.45 -1.47
CA PRO A 93 9.37 -7.02 -2.70
C PRO A 93 8.43 -6.59 -3.83
N ALA A 94 8.98 -5.93 -4.86
CA ALA A 94 8.27 -5.72 -6.11
C ALA A 94 7.81 -7.10 -6.66
N PRO A 95 6.67 -7.17 -7.37
CA PRO A 95 6.23 -8.41 -8.02
C PRO A 95 7.25 -8.90 -9.05
#